data_AF-A0AAW4JQA8-F1
#
_entry.id   AF-A0AAW4JQA8-F1
#
_cell.length_a   1.000
_cell.length_b   1.000
_cell.length_c   1.000
_cell.angle_alpha   90.00
_cell.angle_beta   90.00
_cell.angle_gamma   90.00
#
_symmetry.space_group_name_H-M   'P 1'
#
loop_
_entity.id
_entity.type
_entity.pdbx_description
1 polymer ?
#
loop_
_entity_poly.entity_id
_entity_poly.type
_entity_poly.pdbx_seq_one_letter_code
_entity_poly.pdbx_strand_id
1 'polypeptide(L)' 'MSASHVAAAGIPFYWRIEQDPVHLYAYRIGPGGERQYELVDDGSEVIELPEPFAIKLPIAEIRP' A
#
# COMPACT_ATOMS: atom_id res chain seq x y z
N MET A 1 -9.89 -8.65 -6.67
CA MET A 1 -10.18 -7.25 -7.04
C MET A 1 -8.86 -6.65 -7.51
N SER A 2 -8.78 -6.10 -8.72
CA SER A 2 -7.51 -5.51 -9.22
C SER A 2 -7.32 -4.08 -8.71
N ALA A 3 -6.08 -3.60 -8.61
CA ALA A 3 -5.75 -2.24 -8.18
C ALA A 3 -6.52 -1.16 -8.97
N SER A 4 -6.83 -1.40 -10.26
CA SER A 4 -7.65 -0.51 -11.10
C SER A 4 -9.10 -0.34 -10.62
N HIS A 5 -9.72 -1.36 -10.02
CA HIS A 5 -11.08 -1.25 -9.47
C HIS A 5 -11.11 -0.42 -8.19
N VAL A 6 -10.08 -0.57 -7.36
CA VAL A 6 -9.93 0.15 -6.08
C VAL A 6 -9.66 1.64 -6.35
N ALA A 7 -8.82 1.95 -7.36
CA ALA A 7 -8.56 3.33 -7.78
C ALA A 7 -9.81 3.99 -8.38
N ALA A 8 -10.60 3.25 -9.17
CA ALA A 8 -11.86 3.74 -9.69
C ALA A 8 -12.90 4.06 -8.60
N ALA A 9 -12.80 3.43 -7.43
CA ALA A 9 -13.61 3.73 -6.25
C ALA A 9 -13.11 4.96 -5.45
N GLY A 10 -11.98 5.57 -5.85
CA GLY A 10 -11.44 6.77 -5.22
C GLY A 10 -10.81 6.52 -3.84
N ILE A 11 -10.39 5.28 -3.54
CA ILE A 11 -9.73 4.96 -2.28
C ILE A 11 -8.29 5.53 -2.30
N PRO A 12 -7.97 6.53 -1.47
CA PRO A 12 -6.74 7.31 -1.63
C PRO A 12 -5.47 6.50 -1.33
N PHE A 13 -5.53 5.53 -0.41
CA PHE A 13 -4.42 4.67 -0.01
C PHE A 13 -4.82 3.20 -0.10
N TYR A 14 -4.01 2.40 -0.76
CA TYR A 14 -4.25 0.97 -0.98
C TYR A 14 -2.99 0.17 -0.65
N TRP A 15 -3.10 -0.86 0.19
CA TRP A 15 -1.99 -1.73 0.53
C TRP A 15 -2.25 -3.15 0.00
N ARG A 16 -1.21 -3.76 -0.55
CA ARG A 16 -1.22 -5.14 -1.04
C ARG A 16 -0.17 -5.93 -0.28
N ILE A 17 -0.56 -7.06 0.27
CA ILE A 17 0.33 -7.97 0.98
C ILE A 17 0.40 -9.25 0.16
N GLU A 18 1.59 -9.60 -0.28
CA GLU A 18 1.90 -10.92 -0.82
C GLU A 18 2.43 -11.79 0.32
N GLN A 19 2.05 -13.07 0.36
CA GLN A 19 2.43 -14.03 1.40
C GLN A 19 3.49 -15.00 0.84
N ASP A 20 4.24 -15.64 1.74
CA ASP A 20 5.25 -16.65 1.42
C ASP A 20 6.34 -16.22 0.40
N PRO A 21 7.24 -15.27 0.76
CA PRO A 21 7.34 -14.56 2.04
C PRO A 21 6.43 -13.33 2.11
N VAL A 22 6.21 -12.80 3.32
CA VAL A 22 5.41 -11.58 3.48
C VAL A 22 6.15 -10.40 2.84
N HIS A 23 5.53 -9.77 1.85
CA HIS A 23 5.99 -8.52 1.24
C HIS A 23 4.82 -7.55 1.12
N LEU A 24 5.00 -6.33 1.63
CA LEU A 24 3.97 -5.30 1.60
C LEU A 24 4.29 -4.26 0.53
N TYR A 25 3.28 -3.89 -0.25
CA TYR A 25 3.31 -2.81 -1.21
C TYR A 25 2.27 -1.77 -0.83
N ALA A 26 2.69 -0.52 -0.66
CA ALA A 26 1.80 0.59 -0.33
C ALA A 26 1.65 1.52 -1.54
N TYR A 27 0.41 1.91 -1.82
CA TYR A 27 0.06 2.74 -2.96
C TYR A 27 -0.79 3.93 -2.57
N ARG A 28 -0.71 4.99 -3.38
CA ARG A 28 -1.49 6.24 -3.29
C ARG A 28 -2.13 6.59 -4.63
N ILE A 29 -3.35 7.10 -4.65
CA ILE A 29 -3.93 7.70 -5.88
C ILE A 29 -3.14 8.98 -6.21
N GLY A 30 -2.64 9.09 -7.44
CA GLY A 30 -1.88 10.26 -7.88
C GLY A 30 -2.69 11.56 -7.77
N PRO A 31 -2.02 12.72 -7.57
CA PRO A 31 -2.66 14.02 -7.33
C PRO A 31 -3.53 14.51 -8.50
N GLY A 32 -3.38 13.93 -9.69
CA GLY A 32 -4.22 14.21 -10.86
C GLY A 32 -5.61 13.56 -10.81
N GLY A 33 -5.93 12.76 -9.79
CA GLY A 33 -7.21 12.05 -9.69
C GLY A 33 -7.41 10.99 -10.78
N GLU A 34 -6.37 10.71 -11.58
CA GLU A 34 -6.38 9.62 -12.53
C GLU A 34 -6.35 8.31 -11.75
N ARG A 35 -7.14 7.34 -12.22
CA ARG A 35 -7.44 6.06 -11.57
C ARG A 35 -6.24 5.09 -11.49
N GLN A 36 -5.05 5.62 -11.26
CA GLN A 36 -3.79 4.90 -11.23
C GLN A 36 -3.15 5.10 -9.86
N TYR A 37 -2.74 3.99 -9.29
CA TYR A 37 -2.00 3.95 -8.05
C TYR A 37 -0.52 4.17 -8.33
N GLU A 38 0.09 5.07 -7.57
CA GLU A 38 1.54 5.26 -7.48
C GLU A 38 2.05 4.42 -6.29
N LEU A 39 3.11 3.63 -6.50
CA LEU A 39 3.80 2.96 -5.40
C LEU A 39 4.50 4.03 -4.55
N VAL A 40 4.20 4.06 -3.25
CA VAL A 40 4.80 5.02 -2.31
C VAL A 40 5.92 4.39 -1.49
N ASP A 41 5.80 3.11 -1.15
CA ASP A 41 6.84 2.33 -0.48
C ASP A 41 6.53 0.83 -0.62
N ASP A 42 7.55 -0.02 -0.48
CA ASP A 42 7.40 -1.46 -0.38
C ASP A 42 8.51 -2.07 0.48
N GLY A 43 8.22 -3.18 1.16
CA GLY A 43 9.19 -3.78 2.06
C GLY A 43 8.83 -5.16 2.57
N SER A 44 9.87 -5.92 2.92
CA SER A 44 9.80 -7.27 3.50
C SER A 44 10.21 -7.33 4.98
N GLU A 45 10.80 -6.26 5.52
CA GLU A 45 11.25 -6.20 6.93
C GLU A 45 10.52 -5.13 7.73
N VAL A 46 10.53 -3.89 7.22
CA VAL A 46 9.84 -2.74 7.80
C VAL A 46 9.27 -1.90 6.65
N ILE A 47 8.06 -1.38 6.82
CA ILE A 47 7.53 -0.31 5.98
C ILE A 47 7.33 0.95 6.81
N GLU A 48 7.68 2.12 6.26
CA GLU A 48 7.58 3.40 6.97
C GLU A 48 6.88 4.42 6.08
N LEU A 49 5.68 4.83 6.50
CA LEU A 49 4.83 5.71 5.71
C LEU A 49 4.47 6.97 6.52
N PRO A 50 4.65 8.17 5.97
CA PRO A 50 4.29 9.42 6.65
C PRO A 50 2.79 9.74 6.57
N GLU A 51 2.08 9.15 5.61
CA GLU A 51 0.66 9.38 5.32
C GLU A 51 -0.07 8.05 5.11
N PRO A 52 -1.40 7.98 5.38
CA PRO A 52 -2.26 9.02 5.93
C PRO A 52 -2.01 9.31 7.42
N PHE A 53 -1.30 8.42 8.10
CA PHE A 53 -0.77 8.60 9.44
C PHE A 53 0.68 8.15 9.43
N ALA A 54 1.53 8.79 10.22
CA ALA A 54 2.89 8.34 10.41
C ALA A 54 2.89 6.95 11.05
N ILE A 55 3.30 5.94 10.28
CA ILE A 55 3.37 4.55 10.71
C ILE A 55 4.73 3.97 10.36
N LYS A 56 5.27 3.18 11.29
CA LYS A 56 6.45 2.34 11.09
C LYS A 56 6.05 0.93 11.50
N LEU A 57 5.84 0.06 10.52
CA LEU A 57 5.30 -1.27 10.72
C LEU A 57 6.37 -2.33 10.44
N PRO A 58 6.82 -3.09 11.45
CA PRO A 58 7.61 -4.29 11.23
C PRO A 58 6.77 -5.36 10.53
N ILE A 59 7.22 -5.86 9.38
CA ILE A 59 6.49 -6.84 8.57
C ILE A 59 6.32 -8.16 9.32
N ALA A 60 7.25 -8.51 10.22
CA ALA A 60 7.17 -9.68 11.09
C ALA A 60 5.96 -9.68 12.05
N GLU A 61 5.30 -8.53 12.26
CA GLU A 61 4.09 -8.43 13.08
C GLU A 61 2.81 -8.76 12.30
N ILE A 62 2.87 -8.78 10.96
CA ILE A 62 1.75 -9.16 10.10
C ILE A 62 1.57 -10.68 10.16
N ARG A 63 0.52 -11.12 10.88
CA ARG A 63 0.12 -12.52 10.95
C ARG A 63 -1.07 -12.77 10.02
N PRO A 64 -1.21 -13.98 9.45
CA PRO A 64 -2.41 -14.39 8.72
C PRO A 64 -3.70 -14.25 9.53
#